data_AF-A0A2S3ZSD7-F1
#
_entry.id   AF-A0A2S3ZSD7-F1
#
_cell.length_a   1.000
_cell.length_b   1.000
_cell.length_c   1.000
_cell.angle_alpha   90.00
_cell.angle_beta   90.00
_cell.angle_gamma   90.00
#
_symmetry.space_group_name_H-M   'P 1'
#
loop_
_entity.id
_entity.type
_entity.pdbx_description
1 polymer ?
#
loop_
_entity_poly.entity_id
_entity_poly.type
_entity_poly.pdbx_seq_one_letter_code
_entity_poly.pdbx_strand_id
1 'polypeptide(L)'
;MGLILKERDGGSLGLDFHRPGFRFLIFLVAIISTILLTSACAGGNLESDQIHSRPHNVDMTRDQVETQFDQIEELLTCQQSIHFYDDIYSFAYMRGLTCLMANDANVNVRVFTSGPAMIQNLDSALGLGQPGQLVLLGENWLAIASESIIKNLQQLDSKTSVLSRIDALSFVEQNGTIKPPGASADFCVGWASSVIAETLSSDPRAAYDRKETEVLYPGLLKILDQIIANVPSLQKSIEQDFIIFKSRLSSEMTPIKEHCLSSVENGIESMIPKEP
;
A
#
# COMPACT_ATOMS: atom_id res chain seq x y z
N MET A 1 -28.84 14.67 -48.58
CA MET A 1 -28.65 16.11 -48.33
C MET A 1 -27.22 16.27 -47.85
N GLY A 2 -26.37 16.84 -48.70
CA GLY A 2 -24.91 16.80 -48.52
C GLY A 2 -24.42 17.80 -47.48
N LEU A 3 -23.41 17.39 -46.72
CA LEU A 3 -22.61 18.28 -45.89
C LEU A 3 -21.22 18.39 -46.53
N ILE A 4 -20.94 19.60 -46.98
CA ILE A 4 -19.71 20.06 -47.61
C ILE A 4 -18.66 20.23 -46.52
N LEU A 5 -17.53 19.52 -46.64
CA LEU A 5 -16.33 19.80 -45.86
C LEU A 5 -15.67 21.05 -46.45
N LYS A 6 -15.55 22.10 -45.62
CA LYS A 6 -14.75 23.28 -45.94
C LYS A 6 -13.53 23.27 -45.01
N GLU A 7 -12.40 22.85 -45.56
CA GLU A 7 -11.07 23.08 -44.98
C GLU A 7 -10.87 24.58 -44.82
N ARG A 8 -10.40 24.98 -43.63
CA ARG A 8 -9.88 26.33 -43.40
C ARG A 8 -8.55 26.21 -42.68
N ASP A 9 -7.56 26.79 -43.32
CA ASP A 9 -6.16 26.87 -42.93
C ASP A 9 -5.95 27.40 -41.51
N GLY A 10 -4.92 26.87 -40.86
CA GLY A 10 -4.11 27.60 -39.88
C GLY A 10 -4.81 28.01 -38.59
N GLY A 11 -5.02 27.05 -37.69
CA GLY A 11 -5.38 27.31 -36.30
C GLY A 11 -5.00 26.12 -35.44
N SER A 12 -3.97 26.29 -34.61
CA SER A 12 -3.62 25.33 -33.56
C SER A 12 -4.88 25.02 -32.74
N LEU A 13 -5.29 23.74 -32.70
CA LEU A 13 -6.27 23.24 -31.73
C LEU A 13 -5.62 23.27 -30.35
N GLY A 14 -5.54 24.46 -29.76
CA GLY A 14 -5.36 24.63 -28.34
C GLY A 14 -6.60 24.09 -27.64
N LEU A 15 -6.55 22.81 -27.23
CA LEU A 15 -7.48 22.27 -26.25
C LEU A 15 -7.11 22.88 -24.90
N ASP A 16 -7.65 24.07 -24.62
CA ASP A 16 -7.51 24.75 -23.34
C ASP A 16 -8.41 24.05 -22.30
N PHE A 17 -7.90 22.98 -21.70
CA PHE A 17 -8.55 22.29 -20.58
C PHE A 17 -8.16 22.95 -19.26
N HIS A 18 -8.74 24.12 -18.99
CA HIS A 18 -8.70 24.76 -17.67
C HIS A 18 -9.87 24.27 -16.80
N ARG A 19 -9.82 23.02 -16.34
CA ARG A 19 -10.57 22.56 -15.16
C ARG A 19 -9.66 21.73 -14.25
N PRO A 20 -9.38 22.18 -13.01
CA PRO A 20 -8.46 21.48 -12.10
C PRO A 20 -8.90 20.05 -11.72
N GLY A 21 -10.18 19.68 -11.89
CA GLY A 21 -10.67 18.32 -11.61
C GLY A 21 -10.39 17.27 -12.71
N PHE A 22 -10.15 17.66 -13.96
CA PHE A 22 -10.04 16.70 -15.07
C PHE A 22 -8.64 16.06 -15.17
N ARG A 23 -7.60 16.79 -14.73
CA ARG A 23 -6.24 16.24 -14.60
C ARG A 23 -6.15 15.20 -13.48
N PHE A 24 -6.95 15.34 -12.43
CA PHE A 24 -7.02 14.39 -11.33
C PHE A 24 -7.64 13.05 -11.75
N LEU A 25 -8.71 13.09 -12.56
CA LEU A 25 -9.38 11.88 -13.05
C LEU A 25 -8.48 11.08 -14.01
N ILE A 26 -7.74 11.76 -14.91
CA ILE A 26 -6.80 11.10 -15.82
C ILE A 26 -5.60 10.53 -15.05
N PHE A 27 -5.10 11.23 -14.02
CA PHE A 27 -4.03 10.69 -13.15
C PHE A 27 -4.50 9.51 -12.30
N LEU A 28 -5.72 9.55 -11.75
CA LEU A 28 -6.26 8.46 -10.94
C LEU A 28 -6.53 7.22 -11.80
N VAL A 29 -7.13 7.40 -12.99
CA VAL A 29 -7.32 6.31 -13.96
C VAL A 29 -5.97 5.80 -14.47
N ALA A 30 -4.98 6.65 -14.69
CA ALA A 30 -3.64 6.22 -15.10
C ALA A 30 -2.92 5.45 -13.98
N ILE A 31 -3.00 5.87 -12.72
CA ILE A 31 -2.38 5.16 -11.59
C ILE A 31 -3.08 3.82 -11.35
N ILE A 32 -4.41 3.79 -11.35
CA ILE A 32 -5.19 2.54 -11.24
C ILE A 32 -4.92 1.61 -12.42
N SER A 33 -4.79 2.15 -13.64
CA SER A 33 -4.46 1.36 -14.84
C SER A 33 -3.02 0.86 -14.83
N THR A 34 -2.07 1.62 -14.29
CA THR A 34 -0.67 1.17 -14.18
C THR A 34 -0.51 0.06 -13.14
N ILE A 35 -1.31 0.08 -12.08
CA ILE A 35 -1.36 -0.98 -11.06
C ILE A 35 -2.05 -2.25 -11.59
N LEU A 36 -3.08 -2.11 -12.43
CA LEU A 36 -3.77 -3.25 -13.03
C LEU A 36 -3.02 -3.89 -14.22
N LEU A 37 -2.18 -3.13 -14.94
CA LEU A 37 -1.40 -3.67 -16.06
C LEU A 37 -0.15 -4.47 -15.62
N THR A 38 0.33 -4.33 -14.39
CA THR A 38 1.45 -5.13 -13.88
C THR A 38 1.02 -6.46 -13.24
N SER A 39 -0.26 -6.60 -12.87
CA SER A 39 -0.81 -7.87 -12.33
C SER A 39 -1.40 -8.79 -13.40
N ALA A 40 -1.68 -8.29 -14.61
CA ALA A 40 -2.26 -9.07 -15.71
C ALA A 40 -1.25 -9.88 -16.55
N CYS A 41 0.04 -9.87 -16.20
CA CYS A 41 1.09 -10.62 -16.90
C CYS A 41 1.91 -11.50 -15.93
N ALA A 42 1.23 -12.24 -15.06
CA ALA A 42 1.78 -13.41 -14.38
C ALA A 42 0.94 -14.65 -14.72
N GLY A 43 0.70 -14.87 -16.01
CA GLY A 43 0.28 -16.17 -16.52
C GLY A 43 1.50 -17.08 -16.62
N GLY A 44 1.69 -17.97 -15.65
CA GLY A 44 2.75 -18.98 -15.67
C GLY A 44 2.56 -20.03 -14.58
N ASN A 45 1.97 -21.15 -14.97
CA ASN A 45 1.91 -22.47 -14.32
C ASN A 45 1.88 -22.53 -12.77
N LEU A 46 0.70 -22.91 -12.26
CA LEU A 46 0.53 -23.59 -10.97
C LEU A 46 1.20 -24.96 -11.02
N GLU A 47 2.53 -25.01 -10.88
CA GLU A 47 3.19 -26.16 -10.28
C GLU A 47 3.20 -25.94 -8.78
N SER A 48 2.46 -26.81 -8.09
CA SER A 48 2.38 -26.95 -6.64
C SER A 48 3.75 -27.37 -6.09
N ASP A 49 4.69 -26.43 -6.01
CA ASP A 49 5.93 -26.66 -5.29
C ASP A 49 5.67 -26.52 -3.79
N GLN A 50 6.02 -27.59 -3.09
CA GLN A 50 5.85 -27.86 -1.68
C GLN A 50 6.16 -26.63 -0.81
N ILE A 51 5.12 -26.06 -0.21
CA ILE A 51 5.25 -25.03 0.82
C ILE A 51 5.79 -25.72 2.08
N HIS A 52 7.12 -25.80 2.19
CA HIS A 52 7.74 -25.98 3.49
C HIS A 52 7.49 -24.70 4.29
N SER A 53 6.57 -24.78 5.26
CA SER A 53 6.41 -23.81 6.33
C SER A 53 7.73 -23.72 7.12
N ARG A 54 8.65 -22.88 6.65
CA ARG A 54 9.84 -22.47 7.41
C ARG A 54 9.42 -21.48 8.49
N PRO A 55 10.11 -21.47 9.64
CA PRO A 55 9.67 -20.74 10.82
C PRO A 55 9.60 -19.24 10.52
N HIS A 56 8.51 -18.63 10.99
CA HIS A 56 8.30 -17.20 11.06
C HIS A 56 9.43 -16.53 11.86
N ASN A 57 10.53 -16.16 11.19
CA ASN A 57 11.38 -15.07 11.67
C ASN A 57 10.64 -13.77 11.33
N VAL A 58 9.63 -13.45 12.13
CA VAL A 58 9.20 -12.07 12.23
C VAL A 58 10.24 -11.38 13.09
N ASP A 59 11.04 -10.49 12.51
CA ASP A 59 12.09 -9.78 13.26
C ASP A 59 11.48 -8.94 14.40
N MET A 60 10.22 -8.51 14.26
CA MET A 60 9.45 -7.81 15.30
C MET A 60 7.98 -8.26 15.40
N THR A 61 7.48 -8.44 16.62
CA THR A 61 6.04 -8.64 16.88
C THR A 61 5.23 -7.37 16.64
N ARG A 62 3.90 -7.51 16.53
CA ARG A 62 2.96 -6.37 16.43
C ARG A 62 3.18 -5.36 17.56
N ASP A 63 3.30 -5.82 18.80
CA ASP A 63 3.51 -4.96 19.96
C ASP A 63 4.84 -4.20 19.90
N GLN A 64 5.88 -4.81 19.34
CA GLN A 64 7.16 -4.13 19.14
C GLN A 64 7.05 -3.06 18.05
N VAL A 65 6.28 -3.30 16.98
CA VAL A 65 5.99 -2.27 15.95
C VAL A 65 5.24 -1.09 16.55
N GLU A 66 4.21 -1.34 17.37
CA GLU A 66 3.48 -0.30 18.09
C GLU A 66 4.41 0.53 18.97
N THR A 67 5.23 -0.14 19.79
CA THR A 67 6.15 0.52 20.71
C THR A 67 7.16 1.40 19.96
N GLN A 68 7.74 0.89 18.87
CA GLN A 68 8.69 1.66 18.06
C GLN A 68 8.01 2.83 17.34
N PHE A 69 6.79 2.64 16.86
CA PHE A 69 5.99 3.69 16.24
C PHE A 69 5.71 4.82 17.23
N ASP A 70 5.25 4.50 18.44
CA ASP A 70 4.96 5.49 19.49
C ASP A 70 6.22 6.29 19.87
N GLN A 71 7.38 5.62 19.99
CA GLN A 71 8.66 6.29 20.25
C GLN A 71 9.06 7.28 19.14
N ILE A 72 8.84 6.92 17.88
CA ILE A 72 9.12 7.83 16.76
C ILE A 72 8.13 9.00 16.77
N GLU A 73 6.84 8.72 16.99
CA GLU A 73 5.81 9.75 17.02
C GLU A 73 6.05 10.76 18.15
N GLU A 74 6.41 10.32 19.35
CA GLU A 74 6.71 11.22 20.48
C GLU A 74 7.85 12.20 20.20
N LEU A 75 8.81 11.82 19.34
CA LEU A 75 9.89 12.71 18.91
C LEU A 75 9.46 13.69 17.82
N LEU A 76 8.39 13.38 17.10
CA LEU A 76 7.82 14.22 16.06
C LEU A 76 6.79 15.14 16.71
N THR A 77 7.15 16.41 16.92
CA THR A 77 6.22 17.43 17.45
C THR A 77 5.21 17.88 16.39
N CYS A 78 4.35 16.95 15.97
CA CYS A 78 3.37 17.16 14.92
C CYS A 78 2.32 18.20 15.33
N GLN A 79 2.06 19.17 14.46
CA GLN A 79 0.85 20.00 14.58
C GLN A 79 -0.39 19.23 14.13
N GLN A 80 -0.22 18.37 13.13
CA GLN A 80 -1.25 17.48 12.64
C GLN A 80 -0.63 16.14 12.26
N SER A 81 -1.32 15.05 12.58
CA SER A 81 -0.94 13.69 12.25
C SER A 81 -2.02 12.98 11.44
N ILE A 82 -1.57 12.16 10.48
CA ILE A 82 -2.41 11.23 9.72
C ILE A 82 -1.79 9.84 9.88
N HIS A 83 -2.54 8.91 10.49
CA HIS A 83 -2.04 7.60 10.87
C HIS A 83 -2.40 6.55 9.81
N PHE A 84 -1.50 5.60 9.61
CA PHE A 84 -1.68 4.42 8.77
C PHE A 84 -1.53 3.19 9.65
N TYR A 85 -2.47 2.27 9.56
CA TYR A 85 -2.54 1.12 10.47
C TYR A 85 -2.08 -0.19 9.83
N ASP A 86 -2.07 -0.25 8.51
CA ASP A 86 -1.62 -1.42 7.76
C ASP A 86 -1.31 -1.05 6.31
N ASP A 87 -0.40 -1.80 5.68
CA ASP A 87 -0.21 -1.66 4.24
C ASP A 87 -1.37 -2.33 3.48
N ILE A 88 -1.85 -1.66 2.43
CA ILE A 88 -2.99 -2.09 1.62
C ILE A 88 -2.59 -3.11 0.54
N TYR A 89 -1.31 -3.41 0.37
CA TYR A 89 -0.79 -4.29 -0.68
C TYR A 89 0.08 -5.43 -0.15
N SER A 90 0.57 -5.36 1.08
CA SER A 90 1.34 -6.42 1.72
C SER A 90 0.71 -6.92 3.00
N PHE A 91 0.94 -8.21 3.30
CA PHE A 91 0.46 -8.85 4.52
C PHE A 91 1.14 -8.32 5.78
N ALA A 92 2.43 -7.97 5.71
CA ALA A 92 3.20 -7.54 6.87
C ALA A 92 2.50 -6.39 7.64
N TYR A 93 2.44 -6.51 8.96
CA TYR A 93 1.87 -5.47 9.81
C TYR A 93 2.73 -4.21 9.74
N MET A 94 2.08 -3.06 9.66
CA MET A 94 2.74 -1.78 9.47
C MET A 94 2.04 -0.67 10.23
N ARG A 95 2.80 0.16 10.96
CA ARG A 95 2.31 1.44 11.46
C ARG A 95 2.97 2.59 10.75
N GLY A 96 2.20 3.61 10.42
CA GLY A 96 2.66 4.74 9.64
C GLY A 96 2.09 6.06 10.10
N LEU A 97 2.84 7.12 9.84
CA LEU A 97 2.48 8.48 10.17
C LEU A 97 2.86 9.39 9.01
N THR A 98 1.97 10.30 8.65
CA THR A 98 2.30 11.54 7.96
C THR A 98 2.08 12.67 8.94
N CYS A 99 3.17 13.33 9.32
CA CYS A 99 3.22 14.39 10.32
C CYS A 99 3.48 15.73 9.65
N LEU A 100 2.61 16.70 9.90
CA LEU A 100 2.80 18.10 9.50
C LEU A 100 3.43 18.86 10.65
N MET A 101 4.63 19.40 10.43
CA MET A 101 5.34 20.22 11.41
C MET A 101 5.01 21.70 11.26
N ALA A 102 5.34 22.50 12.28
CA ALA A 102 5.02 23.93 12.36
C ALA A 102 5.60 24.83 11.25
N ASN A 103 6.58 24.33 10.51
CA ASN A 103 7.23 24.99 9.40
C ASN A 103 6.80 24.43 8.03
N ASP A 104 5.64 23.80 7.96
CA ASP A 104 5.11 23.09 6.78
C ASP A 104 6.03 21.96 6.27
N ALA A 105 6.97 21.49 7.11
CA ALA A 105 7.75 20.30 6.79
C ALA A 105 6.91 19.05 7.03
N ASN A 106 6.85 18.18 6.03
CA ASN A 106 6.15 16.91 6.11
C ASN A 106 7.14 15.80 6.50
N VAL A 107 6.77 14.99 7.48
CA VAL A 107 7.53 13.78 7.84
C VAL A 107 6.67 12.58 7.56
N ASN A 108 7.16 11.67 6.73
CA ASN A 108 6.50 10.39 6.51
C ASN A 108 7.30 9.29 7.18
N VAL A 109 6.69 8.56 8.10
CA VAL A 109 7.31 7.43 8.83
C VAL A 109 6.52 6.17 8.56
N ARG A 110 7.20 5.04 8.38
CA ARG A 110 6.59 3.71 8.32
C ARG A 110 7.44 2.73 9.12
N VAL A 111 6.81 1.93 9.97
CA VAL A 111 7.43 0.89 10.82
C VAL A 111 6.78 -0.44 10.47
N PHE A 112 7.58 -1.46 10.21
CA PHE A 112 7.14 -2.77 9.73
C PHE A 112 7.60 -3.87 10.69
N THR A 113 6.97 -5.04 10.59
CA THR A 113 7.41 -6.24 11.33
C THR A 113 8.71 -6.86 10.81
N SER A 114 9.20 -6.44 9.64
CA SER A 114 10.47 -6.93 9.07
C SER A 114 11.11 -5.94 8.11
N GLY A 115 12.44 -6.02 7.99
CA GLY A 115 13.21 -5.26 7.00
C GLY A 115 12.78 -5.51 5.55
N PRO A 116 12.59 -6.77 5.10
CA PRO A 116 12.06 -7.05 3.77
C PRO A 116 10.74 -6.33 3.45
N ALA A 117 9.79 -6.31 4.39
CA ALA A 117 8.53 -5.60 4.21
C ALA A 117 8.71 -4.09 4.06
N MET A 118 9.64 -3.50 4.82
CA MET A 118 10.04 -2.10 4.66
C MET A 118 10.60 -1.82 3.27
N ILE A 119 11.52 -2.66 2.77
CA ILE A 119 12.16 -2.48 1.45
C ILE A 119 11.12 -2.53 0.32
N GLN A 120 10.19 -3.49 0.37
CA GLN A 120 9.12 -3.59 -0.62
C GLN A 120 8.21 -2.37 -0.66
N ASN A 121 7.98 -1.75 0.49
CA ASN A 121 7.09 -0.60 0.63
C ASN A 121 7.81 0.74 0.47
N LEU A 122 9.13 0.73 0.29
CA LEU A 122 9.93 1.95 0.17
C LEU A 122 9.50 2.78 -1.04
N ASP A 123 9.25 2.19 -2.21
CA ASP A 123 8.81 2.94 -3.41
C ASP A 123 7.47 3.66 -3.19
N SER A 124 6.48 2.97 -2.61
CA SER A 124 5.19 3.55 -2.22
C SER A 124 5.36 4.72 -1.24
N ALA A 125 6.26 4.57 -0.26
CA ALA A 125 6.59 5.63 0.68
C ALA A 125 7.29 6.83 0.01
N LEU A 126 8.21 6.58 -0.92
CA LEU A 126 8.90 7.62 -1.71
C LEU A 126 7.94 8.50 -2.50
N GLY A 127 6.82 7.94 -2.95
CA GLY A 127 5.73 8.68 -3.59
C GLY A 127 5.09 9.77 -2.71
N LEU A 128 5.20 9.65 -1.38
CA LEU A 128 4.69 10.63 -0.41
C LEU A 128 5.71 11.72 -0.05
N GLY A 129 6.96 11.57 -0.47
CA GLY A 129 8.04 12.51 -0.20
C GLY A 129 8.05 13.72 -1.15
N GLN A 130 8.38 14.89 -0.60
CA GLN A 130 8.60 16.13 -1.35
C GLN A 130 10.02 16.21 -1.94
N PRO A 131 10.25 17.04 -2.99
CA PRO A 131 11.58 17.30 -3.49
C PRO A 131 12.53 17.82 -2.40
N GLY A 132 13.77 17.32 -2.39
CA GLY A 132 14.80 17.73 -1.42
C GLY A 132 14.74 17.02 -0.07
N GLN A 133 13.77 16.13 0.15
CA GLN A 133 13.75 15.28 1.33
C GLN A 133 14.73 14.10 1.20
N LEU A 134 15.27 13.67 2.33
CA LEU A 134 16.14 12.51 2.46
C LEU A 134 15.34 11.33 3.00
N VAL A 135 15.88 10.14 2.76
CA VAL A 135 15.34 8.88 3.27
C VAL A 135 16.25 8.38 4.36
N LEU A 136 15.70 8.10 5.54
CA LEU A 136 16.35 7.39 6.62
C LEU A 136 15.81 5.98 6.65
N LEU A 137 16.68 4.98 6.52
CA LEU A 137 16.36 3.57 6.66
C LEU A 137 16.92 3.07 7.99
N GLY A 138 16.07 2.53 8.85
CA GLY A 138 16.47 1.68 9.96
C GLY A 138 16.37 0.19 9.59
N GLU A 139 16.42 -0.68 10.59
CA GLU A 139 16.38 -2.14 10.38
C GLU A 139 15.05 -2.61 9.77
N ASN A 140 13.93 -2.05 10.22
CA ASN A 140 12.56 -2.43 9.87
C ASN A 140 11.61 -1.22 9.71
N TRP A 141 12.17 0.00 9.63
CA TRP A 141 11.40 1.23 9.55
C TRP A 141 12.09 2.23 8.65
N LEU A 142 11.32 3.16 8.09
CA LEU A 142 11.83 4.24 7.27
C LEU A 142 11.21 5.58 7.69
N ALA A 143 11.94 6.65 7.40
CA ALA A 143 11.43 8.01 7.46
C ALA A 143 11.85 8.82 6.22
N ILE A 144 10.97 9.69 5.74
CA ILE A 144 11.24 10.63 4.66
C ILE A 144 10.98 12.03 5.21
N ALA A 145 12.04 12.83 5.32
CA ALA A 145 11.99 14.13 5.96
C ALA A 145 13.11 15.07 5.50
N SER A 146 13.12 16.29 6.02
CA SER A 146 14.26 17.21 5.84
C SER A 146 15.50 16.72 6.61
N GLU A 147 16.68 17.17 6.18
CA GLU A 147 17.95 16.79 6.81
C GLU A 147 17.99 17.04 8.33
N SER A 148 17.41 18.16 8.80
CA SER A 148 17.37 18.49 10.23
C SER A 148 16.59 17.47 11.04
N ILE A 149 15.48 16.96 10.49
CA ILE A 149 14.62 15.97 11.15
C ILE A 149 15.30 14.60 11.12
N ILE A 150 15.90 14.23 9.99
CA ILE A 150 16.65 12.97 9.85
C ILE A 150 17.77 12.89 10.90
N LYS A 151 18.53 13.97 11.12
CA LYS A 151 19.56 14.02 12.18
C LYS A 151 19.03 13.76 13.59
N ASN A 152 17.80 14.18 13.88
CA ASN A 152 17.16 13.89 15.17
C ASN A 152 16.73 12.43 15.24
N LEU A 153 16.09 11.92 14.19
CA LEU A 153 15.61 10.53 14.13
C LEU A 153 16.75 9.50 14.15
N GLN A 154 17.93 9.84 13.61
CA GLN A 154 19.13 8.99 13.69
C GLN A 154 19.57 8.66 15.11
N GLN A 155 19.12 9.42 16.11
CA GLN A 155 19.44 9.15 17.53
C GLN A 155 18.69 7.94 18.09
N LEU A 156 17.59 7.53 17.44
CA LEU A 156 16.78 6.38 17.85
C LEU A 156 17.46 5.03 17.58
N ASP A 157 18.22 4.96 16.49
CA ASP A 157 18.79 3.71 16.01
C ASP A 157 20.18 3.94 15.42
N SER A 158 21.16 3.32 16.07
CA SER A 158 22.57 3.34 15.67
C SER A 158 22.82 2.67 14.31
N LYS A 159 21.90 1.81 13.83
CA LYS A 159 21.98 1.11 12.54
C LYS A 159 21.10 1.77 11.50
N THR A 160 21.29 3.07 11.31
CA THR A 160 20.55 3.80 10.28
C THR A 160 21.40 4.14 9.07
N SER A 161 20.76 4.15 7.90
CA SER A 161 21.34 4.59 6.62
C SER A 161 20.57 5.78 6.09
N VAL A 162 21.29 6.84 5.72
CA VAL A 162 20.69 8.03 5.07
C VAL A 162 20.96 7.95 3.58
N LEU A 163 19.90 7.99 2.79
CA LEU A 163 19.94 7.93 1.34
C LEU A 163 19.32 9.19 0.74
N SER A 164 19.86 9.62 -0.40
CA SER A 164 19.09 10.50 -1.28
C SER A 164 17.91 9.73 -1.86
N ARG A 165 16.92 10.44 -2.40
CA ARG A 165 15.78 9.80 -3.08
C ARG A 165 16.21 8.92 -4.26
N ILE A 166 17.22 9.34 -5.02
CA ILE A 166 17.73 8.57 -6.16
C ILE A 166 18.40 7.30 -5.66
N ASP A 167 19.24 7.40 -4.63
CA ASP A 167 19.92 6.25 -4.06
C ASP A 167 18.92 5.27 -3.41
N ALA A 168 17.84 5.79 -2.81
CA ALA A 168 16.76 4.96 -2.28
C ALA A 168 16.03 4.17 -3.37
N LEU A 169 15.77 4.77 -4.54
CA LEU A 169 15.19 4.05 -5.68
C LEU A 169 16.14 2.95 -6.18
N SER A 170 17.43 3.25 -6.35
CA SER A 170 18.43 2.25 -6.72
C SER A 170 18.56 1.15 -5.68
N PHE A 171 18.41 1.48 -4.39
CA PHE A 171 18.39 0.50 -3.31
C PHE A 171 17.18 -0.45 -3.43
N VAL A 172 15.99 0.06 -3.78
CA VAL A 172 14.82 -0.77 -4.07
C VAL A 172 15.08 -1.69 -5.27
N GLU A 173 15.65 -1.19 -6.36
CA GLU A 173 15.94 -2.02 -7.53
C GLU A 173 16.90 -3.18 -7.22
N GLN A 174 17.85 -2.95 -6.31
CA GLN A 174 18.85 -3.96 -5.91
C GLN A 174 18.31 -4.95 -4.87
N ASN A 175 17.38 -4.53 -4.01
CA ASN A 175 16.95 -5.30 -2.83
C ASN A 175 15.45 -5.67 -2.84
N GLY A 176 14.66 -5.13 -3.76
CA GLY A 176 13.20 -5.22 -3.80
C GLY A 176 12.65 -6.59 -4.22
N THR A 177 13.51 -7.53 -4.62
CA THR A 177 13.11 -8.91 -4.93
C THR A 177 12.91 -9.76 -3.68
N ILE A 178 13.19 -9.24 -2.48
CA ILE A 178 12.98 -9.99 -1.23
C ILE A 178 11.48 -10.05 -0.94
N LYS A 179 10.84 -11.16 -1.29
CA LYS A 179 9.47 -11.46 -0.85
C LYS A 179 9.48 -11.85 0.63
N PRO A 180 8.67 -11.22 1.50
CA PRO A 180 8.53 -11.68 2.86
C PRO A 180 7.94 -13.10 2.86
N PRO A 181 8.23 -13.92 3.87
CA PRO A 181 7.55 -15.20 4.03
C PRO A 181 6.04 -14.95 4.24
N GLY A 182 5.19 -15.54 3.38
CA GLY A 182 3.75 -15.35 3.45
C GLY A 182 3.02 -15.24 2.10
N ALA A 183 3.55 -15.79 1.01
CA ALA A 183 3.01 -15.60 -0.35
C ALA A 183 1.49 -15.86 -0.50
N SER A 184 0.94 -16.81 0.26
CA SER A 184 -0.51 -17.09 0.30
C SER A 184 -1.32 -16.00 1.02
N ALA A 185 -0.78 -15.45 2.11
CA ALA A 185 -1.40 -14.35 2.85
C ALA A 185 -1.30 -13.02 2.07
N ASP A 186 -0.17 -12.76 1.42
CA ASP A 186 0.01 -11.63 0.50
C ASP A 186 -0.97 -11.71 -0.68
N PHE A 187 -1.18 -12.90 -1.25
CA PHE A 187 -2.16 -13.08 -2.32
C PHE A 187 -3.59 -12.80 -1.83
N CYS A 188 -3.96 -13.30 -0.64
CA CYS A 188 -5.26 -13.02 -0.02
C CYS A 188 -5.49 -11.52 0.18
N VAL A 189 -4.50 -10.80 0.74
CA VAL A 189 -4.57 -9.34 0.95
C VAL A 189 -4.61 -8.57 -0.37
N GLY A 190 -3.77 -8.94 -1.33
CA GLY A 190 -3.73 -8.30 -2.66
C GLY A 190 -5.04 -8.50 -3.44
N TRP A 191 -5.63 -9.69 -3.33
CA TRP A 191 -6.93 -9.98 -3.93
C TRP A 191 -8.06 -9.19 -3.26
N ALA A 192 -8.12 -9.18 -1.93
CA ALA A 192 -9.12 -8.42 -1.16
C ALA A 192 -9.07 -6.92 -1.50
N SER A 193 -7.86 -6.38 -1.63
CA SER A 193 -7.62 -4.98 -1.98
C SER A 193 -8.04 -4.66 -3.42
N SER A 194 -7.89 -5.62 -4.34
CA SER A 194 -8.37 -5.49 -5.71
C SER A 194 -9.90 -5.41 -5.76
N VAL A 195 -10.61 -6.24 -4.99
CA VAL A 195 -12.08 -6.18 -4.91
C VAL A 195 -12.58 -4.86 -4.33
N ILE A 196 -11.91 -4.31 -3.32
CA ILE A 196 -12.23 -2.99 -2.79
C ILE A 196 -12.04 -1.92 -3.86
N ALA A 197 -10.93 -1.95 -4.60
CA ALA A 197 -10.64 -1.00 -5.66
C ALA A 197 -11.65 -1.07 -6.84
N GLU A 198 -12.03 -2.27 -7.26
CA GLU A 198 -13.05 -2.49 -8.27
C GLU A 198 -14.43 -1.99 -7.81
N THR A 199 -14.78 -2.26 -6.56
CA THR A 199 -16.04 -1.76 -5.98
C THR A 199 -16.06 -0.24 -5.92
N LEU A 200 -14.97 0.40 -5.49
CA LEU A 200 -14.85 1.86 -5.45
C LEU A 200 -14.97 2.50 -6.84
N SER A 201 -14.51 1.81 -7.89
CA SER A 201 -14.61 2.26 -9.28
C SER A 201 -15.91 1.86 -9.98
N SER A 202 -16.84 1.18 -9.27
CA SER A 202 -18.08 0.64 -9.82
C SER A 202 -17.87 -0.31 -11.00
N ASP A 203 -16.77 -1.07 -10.99
CA ASP A 203 -16.47 -2.06 -12.03
C ASP A 203 -17.39 -3.28 -11.89
N PRO A 204 -18.13 -3.68 -12.94
CA PRO A 204 -19.01 -4.85 -12.90
C PRO A 204 -18.27 -6.18 -12.64
N ARG A 205 -16.95 -6.25 -12.82
CA ARG A 205 -16.13 -7.43 -12.49
C ARG A 205 -16.10 -7.76 -11.01
N ALA A 206 -16.26 -6.76 -10.13
CA ALA A 206 -16.31 -6.95 -8.69
C ALA A 206 -17.39 -7.94 -8.23
N ALA A 207 -18.48 -8.10 -9.01
CA ALA A 207 -19.55 -9.04 -8.71
C ALA A 207 -19.27 -10.47 -9.21
N TYR A 208 -18.41 -10.62 -10.22
CA TYR A 208 -18.15 -11.89 -10.90
C TYR A 208 -17.26 -12.82 -10.06
N ASP A 209 -16.27 -12.26 -9.36
CA ASP A 209 -15.24 -13.05 -8.65
C ASP A 209 -15.66 -13.53 -7.25
N ARG A 210 -16.78 -13.02 -6.72
CA ARG A 210 -17.19 -13.24 -5.33
C ARG A 210 -17.40 -14.72 -4.98
N LYS A 211 -17.94 -15.53 -5.91
CA LYS A 211 -18.22 -16.95 -5.61
C LYS A 211 -16.94 -17.76 -5.43
N GLU A 212 -15.92 -17.47 -6.24
CA GLU A 212 -14.62 -18.13 -6.15
C GLU A 212 -13.87 -17.71 -4.88
N THR A 213 -14.02 -16.44 -4.48
CA THR A 213 -13.53 -15.93 -3.19
C THR A 213 -13.99 -16.74 -2.01
N GLU A 214 -15.29 -17.01 -1.91
CA GLU A 214 -15.84 -17.70 -0.74
C GLU A 214 -15.35 -19.15 -0.67
N VAL A 215 -14.95 -19.73 -1.80
CA VAL A 215 -14.33 -21.07 -1.85
C VAL A 215 -12.87 -21.01 -1.41
N LEU A 216 -12.10 -20.03 -1.88
CA LEU A 216 -10.67 -19.89 -1.58
C LEU A 216 -10.41 -19.33 -0.17
N TYR A 217 -11.27 -18.42 0.30
CA TYR A 217 -11.18 -17.69 1.57
C TYR A 217 -12.55 -17.60 2.24
N PRO A 218 -13.05 -18.71 2.83
CA PRO A 218 -14.38 -18.74 3.45
C PRO A 218 -14.54 -17.67 4.52
N GLY A 219 -15.56 -16.82 4.40
CA GLY A 219 -15.82 -15.71 5.32
C GLY A 219 -15.14 -14.38 4.97
N LEU A 220 -14.20 -14.34 4.02
CA LEU A 220 -13.58 -13.09 3.56
C LEU A 220 -14.61 -12.13 2.96
N LEU A 221 -15.61 -12.64 2.23
CA LEU A 221 -16.66 -11.80 1.66
C LEU A 221 -17.44 -11.03 2.71
N LYS A 222 -17.66 -11.62 3.90
CA LYS A 222 -18.38 -10.95 4.98
C LYS A 222 -17.60 -9.74 5.50
N ILE A 223 -16.28 -9.88 5.60
CA ILE A 223 -15.38 -8.78 6.00
C ILE A 223 -15.38 -7.71 4.90
N LEU A 224 -15.25 -8.12 3.64
CA LEU A 224 -15.30 -7.21 2.50
C LEU A 224 -16.62 -6.45 2.43
N ASP A 225 -17.76 -7.09 2.69
CA ASP A 225 -19.06 -6.41 2.68
C ASP A 225 -19.20 -5.36 3.78
N GLN A 226 -18.57 -5.57 4.94
CA GLN A 226 -18.53 -4.56 6.00
C GLN A 226 -17.71 -3.34 5.56
N ILE A 227 -16.56 -3.57 4.93
CA ILE A 227 -15.71 -2.50 4.41
C ILE A 227 -16.39 -1.78 3.23
N ILE A 228 -17.04 -2.55 2.35
CA ILE A 228 -17.81 -2.04 1.22
C ILE A 228 -19.01 -1.20 1.70
N ALA A 229 -19.65 -1.55 2.81
CA ALA A 229 -20.70 -0.71 3.39
C ALA A 229 -20.19 0.69 3.78
N ASN A 230 -18.88 0.84 4.06
CA ASN A 230 -18.23 2.12 4.33
C ASN A 230 -17.78 2.86 3.05
N VAL A 231 -17.96 2.28 1.85
CA VAL A 231 -17.56 2.88 0.56
C VAL A 231 -18.01 4.33 0.36
N PRO A 232 -19.25 4.74 0.68
CA PRO A 232 -19.63 6.15 0.53
C PRO A 232 -18.76 7.10 1.37
N SER A 233 -18.34 6.67 2.55
CA SER A 233 -17.41 7.43 3.42
C SER A 233 -15.99 7.45 2.84
N LEU A 234 -15.54 6.33 2.26
CA LEU A 234 -14.25 6.22 1.59
C LEU A 234 -14.20 7.06 0.29
N GLN A 235 -15.23 6.99 -0.55
CA GLN A 235 -15.36 7.83 -1.75
C GLN A 235 -15.33 9.32 -1.42
N LYS A 236 -16.07 9.74 -0.37
CA LYS A 236 -16.01 11.12 0.10
C LYS A 236 -14.60 11.56 0.51
N SER A 237 -13.79 10.65 1.08
CA SER A 237 -12.38 10.98 1.39
C SER A 237 -11.50 11.09 0.15
N ILE A 238 -11.75 10.33 -0.92
CA ILE A 238 -11.03 10.46 -2.20
C ILE A 238 -11.18 11.88 -2.77
N GLU A 239 -12.39 12.44 -2.69
CA GLU A 239 -12.70 13.79 -3.17
C GLU A 239 -12.06 14.90 -2.32
N GLN A 240 -11.70 14.59 -1.07
CA GLN A 240 -11.12 15.56 -0.13
C GLN A 240 -9.60 15.59 -0.22
N ASP A 241 -8.95 14.43 -0.02
CA ASP A 241 -7.50 14.30 0.03
C ASP A 241 -7.09 12.83 -0.08
N PHE A 242 -6.15 12.53 -0.99
CA PHE A 242 -5.68 11.17 -1.25
C PHE A 242 -4.98 10.53 -0.03
N ILE A 243 -4.27 11.31 0.79
CA ILE A 243 -3.58 10.83 2.00
C ILE A 243 -4.61 10.42 3.05
N ILE A 244 -5.68 11.21 3.22
CA ILE A 244 -6.79 10.89 4.14
C ILE A 244 -7.50 9.61 3.68
N PHE A 245 -7.73 9.46 2.37
CA PHE A 245 -8.29 8.23 1.82
C PHE A 245 -7.40 7.02 2.13
N LYS A 246 -6.08 7.07 1.83
CA LYS A 246 -5.17 5.95 2.11
C LYS A 246 -5.13 5.59 3.59
N SER A 247 -5.16 6.59 4.48
CA SER A 247 -5.20 6.37 5.93
C SER A 247 -6.46 5.62 6.36
N ARG A 248 -7.65 6.05 5.90
CA ARG A 248 -8.90 5.35 6.21
C ARG A 248 -8.95 3.95 5.64
N LEU A 249 -8.50 3.77 4.40
CA LEU A 249 -8.43 2.44 3.80
C LEU A 249 -7.48 1.53 4.60
N SER A 250 -6.33 2.05 5.07
CA SER A 250 -5.40 1.27 5.89
C SER A 250 -6.00 0.75 7.19
N SER A 251 -6.88 1.53 7.85
CA SER A 251 -7.56 1.05 9.08
C SER A 251 -8.55 -0.08 8.83
N GLU A 252 -9.05 -0.21 7.60
CA GLU A 252 -9.96 -1.29 7.20
C GLU A 252 -9.19 -2.57 6.81
N MET A 253 -7.86 -2.51 6.68
CA MET A 253 -7.05 -3.66 6.27
C MET A 253 -6.77 -4.65 7.40
N THR A 254 -6.76 -4.20 8.66
CA THR A 254 -6.43 -5.07 9.79
C THR A 254 -7.33 -6.31 9.87
N PRO A 255 -8.68 -6.22 9.78
CA PRO A 255 -9.54 -7.40 9.78
C PRO A 255 -9.30 -8.34 8.59
N ILE A 256 -8.95 -7.79 7.41
CA ILE A 256 -8.60 -8.58 6.23
C ILE A 256 -7.33 -9.38 6.51
N LYS A 257 -6.29 -8.72 7.03
CA LYS A 257 -5.01 -9.37 7.32
C LYS A 257 -5.15 -10.45 8.38
N GLU A 258 -5.87 -10.17 9.47
CA GLU A 258 -6.13 -11.16 10.52
C GLU A 258 -6.85 -12.40 9.95
N HIS A 259 -7.83 -12.19 9.06
CA HIS A 259 -8.51 -13.28 8.38
C HIS A 259 -7.59 -14.06 7.43
N CYS A 260 -6.80 -13.36 6.61
CA CYS A 260 -5.86 -13.98 5.68
C CYS A 260 -4.80 -14.80 6.41
N LEU A 261 -4.29 -14.32 7.55
CA LEU A 261 -3.35 -15.07 8.38
C LEU A 261 -3.98 -16.36 8.91
N SER A 262 -5.14 -16.24 9.55
CA SER A 262 -5.85 -17.37 10.12
C SER A 262 -6.22 -18.42 9.06
N SER A 263 -6.61 -17.98 7.86
CA SER A 263 -6.93 -18.89 6.75
C SER A 263 -5.71 -19.68 6.28
N VAL A 264 -4.51 -19.09 6.30
CA VAL A 264 -3.27 -19.79 5.98
C VAL A 264 -2.90 -20.79 7.08
N GLU A 265 -2.98 -20.38 8.35
CA GLU A 265 -2.70 -21.25 9.50
C GLU A 265 -3.64 -22.47 9.54
N ASN A 266 -4.94 -22.24 9.34
CA ASN A 266 -5.95 -23.30 9.33
C ASN A 266 -5.92 -24.15 8.03
N GLY A 267 -5.54 -23.54 6.91
CA GLY A 267 -5.40 -24.22 5.62
C GLY A 267 -4.27 -25.25 5.63
N ILE A 268 -3.17 -24.95 6.33
CA ILE A 268 -2.05 -25.89 6.55
C ILE A 268 -2.52 -27.13 7.31
N GLU A 269 -3.45 -27.02 8.27
CA GLU A 269 -3.99 -28.19 8.97
C GLU A 269 -4.90 -29.08 8.10
N SER A 270 -5.60 -28.50 7.13
CA SER A 270 -6.54 -29.23 6.27
C SER A 270 -5.89 -30.02 5.13
N MET A 271 -4.62 -29.72 4.81
CA MET A 271 -3.84 -30.37 3.74
C MET A 271 -2.83 -31.41 4.25
N ILE A 272 -2.66 -31.54 5.57
CA ILE A 272 -1.93 -32.67 6.16
C ILE A 272 -2.89 -33.88 6.14
N PRO A 273 -2.62 -34.93 5.37
CA PRO A 273 -3.43 -36.14 5.42
C PRO A 273 -3.39 -36.65 6.85
N LYS A 274 -4.56 -36.79 7.49
CA LYS A 274 -4.65 -37.53 8.75
C LYS A 274 -4.23 -38.97 8.43
N GLU A 275 -3.11 -39.41 8.99
CA GLU A 275 -2.72 -40.82 8.86
C GLU A 275 -3.85 -41.71 9.39
N PRO A 276 -4.18 -42.81 8.68
CA PRO A 276 -5.26 -43.71 9.04
C PRO A 276 -5.00 -44.49 10.34
#